data_AF-A0A5C7VHR4-F1
#
_entry.id   AF-A0A5C7VHR4-F1
#
_cell.length_a   1.000
_cell.length_b   1.000
_cell.length_c   1.000
_cell.angle_alpha   90.00
_cell.angle_beta   90.00
_cell.angle_gamma   90.00
#
_symmetry.space_group_name_H-M   'P 1'
#
loop_
_entity.id
_entity.type
_entity.pdbx_description
1 polymer ?
#
loop_
_entity_poly.entity_id
_entity_poly.type
_entity_poly.pdbx_seq_one_letter_code
_entity_poly.pdbx_strand_id
1 'polypeptide(L)'
;MENSSILDFTSPGSIPLESSEIVKQVNLEIRISIQTLENILVTDPMETTCWKLLGGLYLGANLTNKFNKLTQQYQNFFGKPLFPEFEEKNRAEEQLLFRMPSNIVPELLPNTTEVEQACNSRKKVTIDFSDVKESSAEGLSTLAAFFLSLAKVSNKPEIIDINHFILNLEKKAIASNKVNSVWDVLFAYKRLCDDVKGFDNLALKFAIQYSISPPSWI
;
A
#
# COMPACT_ATOMS: atom_id res chain seq x y z
N MET A 1 -73.14 -21.80 -24.01
CA MET A 1 -72.07 -21.00 -23.38
C MET A 1 -72.32 -21.13 -21.88
N GLU A 2 -71.52 -21.77 -21.06
CA GLU A 2 -70.07 -22.05 -21.10
C GLU A 2 -69.76 -23.36 -20.36
N ASN A 3 -68.78 -24.10 -20.89
CA ASN A 3 -68.12 -25.20 -20.21
C ASN A 3 -67.15 -24.63 -19.18
N SER A 4 -67.31 -24.96 -17.90
CA SER A 4 -66.30 -24.73 -16.86
C SER A 4 -65.34 -25.93 -16.80
N SER A 5 -64.30 -25.90 -17.63
CA SER A 5 -63.16 -26.80 -17.50
C SER A 5 -62.36 -26.43 -16.25
N ILE A 6 -62.56 -27.17 -15.16
CA ILE A 6 -61.66 -27.16 -14.01
C ILE A 6 -60.37 -27.86 -14.45
N LEU A 7 -59.31 -27.08 -14.66
CA LEU A 7 -57.97 -27.59 -14.90
C LEU A 7 -57.39 -28.05 -13.56
N ASP A 8 -57.28 -29.37 -13.40
CA ASP A 8 -56.51 -30.04 -12.36
C ASP A 8 -55.02 -30.00 -12.73
N PHE A 9 -54.23 -29.29 -11.93
CA PHE A 9 -52.78 -29.12 -12.13
C PHE A 9 -51.93 -30.06 -11.27
N THR A 10 -52.50 -31.11 -10.68
CA THR A 10 -51.74 -32.07 -9.86
C THR A 10 -51.28 -33.28 -10.68
N SER A 11 -50.33 -33.07 -11.59
CA SER A 11 -49.52 -34.21 -12.08
C SER A 11 -48.66 -34.76 -10.94
N PRO A 12 -48.72 -36.06 -10.63
CA PRO A 12 -47.91 -36.65 -9.57
C PRO A 12 -46.48 -36.86 -10.08
N GLY A 13 -45.48 -36.24 -9.44
CA GLY A 13 -44.08 -36.58 -9.72
C GLY A 13 -42.97 -35.68 -9.20
N SER A 14 -43.23 -34.43 -8.83
CA SER A 14 -42.17 -33.56 -8.28
C SER A 14 -42.75 -32.46 -7.41
N ILE A 15 -42.71 -32.67 -6.09
CA ILE A 15 -42.82 -31.58 -5.12
C ILE A 15 -41.60 -30.67 -5.41
N PRO A 16 -41.79 -29.38 -5.73
CA PRO A 16 -40.67 -28.45 -5.86
C PRO A 16 -39.87 -28.51 -4.56
N LEU A 17 -38.57 -28.83 -4.62
CA LEU A 17 -37.75 -28.80 -3.41
C LEU A 17 -37.86 -27.40 -2.81
N GLU A 18 -38.25 -27.35 -1.53
CA GLU A 18 -38.21 -26.14 -0.74
C GLU A 18 -36.82 -25.52 -0.83
N SER A 19 -36.74 -24.20 -0.96
CA SER A 19 -35.47 -23.49 -1.22
C SER A 19 -34.39 -23.83 -0.18
N SER A 20 -34.80 -24.12 1.05
CA SER A 20 -33.93 -24.55 2.14
C SER A 20 -33.24 -25.90 1.88
N GLU A 21 -33.91 -26.84 1.23
CA GLU A 21 -33.39 -28.16 0.94
C GLU A 21 -32.39 -28.10 -0.23
N ILE A 22 -32.67 -27.25 -1.22
CA ILE A 22 -31.73 -26.94 -2.31
C ILE A 22 -30.43 -26.37 -1.74
N VAL A 23 -30.52 -25.40 -0.81
CA VAL A 23 -29.35 -24.79 -0.17
C VAL A 23 -28.54 -25.83 0.63
N LYS A 24 -29.19 -26.76 1.34
CA LYS A 24 -28.48 -27.83 2.04
C LYS A 24 -27.75 -28.76 1.07
N GLN A 25 -28.41 -29.16 -0.01
CA GLN A 25 -27.83 -30.04 -1.02
C GLN A 25 -26.59 -29.39 -1.67
N VAL A 26 -26.71 -28.12 -2.08
CA VAL A 26 -25.58 -27.36 -2.66
C VAL A 26 -24.40 -27.28 -1.67
N ASN A 27 -24.68 -27.01 -0.39
CA ASN A 27 -23.63 -26.97 0.64
C ASN A 27 -22.95 -28.34 0.85
N LEU A 28 -23.70 -29.43 0.75
CA LEU A 28 -23.15 -30.78 0.83
C LEU A 28 -22.22 -31.06 -0.37
N GLU A 29 -22.66 -30.74 -1.59
CA GLU A 29 -21.87 -30.92 -2.81
C GLU A 29 -20.59 -30.07 -2.81
N ILE A 30 -20.65 -28.84 -2.31
CA ILE A 30 -19.46 -27.99 -2.13
C ILE A 30 -18.45 -28.65 -1.20
N ARG A 31 -18.90 -29.21 -0.05
CA ARG A 31 -17.99 -29.90 0.89
C ARG A 31 -17.34 -31.13 0.26
N ILE A 32 -18.11 -31.94 -0.47
CA ILE A 32 -17.60 -33.12 -1.16
C ILE A 32 -16.57 -32.72 -2.23
N SER A 33 -16.87 -31.68 -3.00
CA SER A 33 -15.98 -31.16 -4.04
C SER A 33 -14.67 -30.64 -3.46
N ILE A 34 -14.73 -29.89 -2.35
CA ILE A 34 -13.55 -29.43 -1.61
C ILE A 34 -12.67 -30.60 -1.20
N GLN A 35 -13.24 -31.61 -0.52
CA GLN A 35 -12.47 -32.77 -0.04
C GLN A 35 -11.82 -33.55 -1.19
N THR A 36 -12.53 -33.67 -2.31
CA THR A 36 -12.04 -34.37 -3.51
C THR A 36 -10.85 -33.63 -4.12
N LEU A 37 -10.95 -32.31 -4.28
CA LEU A 37 -9.86 -31.49 -4.81
C LEU A 37 -8.66 -31.42 -3.87
N GLU A 38 -8.87 -31.34 -2.55
CA GLU A 38 -7.80 -31.45 -1.55
C GLU A 38 -7.02 -32.76 -1.73
N ASN A 39 -7.71 -33.89 -1.91
CA ASN A 39 -7.08 -35.20 -2.11
C ASN A 39 -6.31 -35.27 -3.43
N ILE A 40 -6.86 -34.73 -4.52
CA ILE A 40 -6.17 -34.68 -5.81
C ILE A 40 -4.86 -33.91 -5.69
N LEU A 41 -4.84 -32.77 -5.00
CA LEU A 41 -3.61 -31.98 -4.84
C LEU A 41 -2.55 -32.67 -3.98
N VAL A 42 -2.94 -33.58 -3.08
CA VAL A 42 -1.99 -34.43 -2.35
C VAL A 42 -1.32 -35.44 -3.30
N THR A 43 -2.06 -35.96 -4.28
CA THR A 43 -1.56 -36.98 -5.21
C THR A 43 -0.88 -36.42 -6.45
N ASP A 44 -1.36 -35.30 -6.97
CA ASP A 44 -0.88 -34.64 -8.18
C ASP A 44 -0.92 -33.10 -8.01
N PRO A 45 0.12 -32.52 -7.41
CA PRO A 45 0.19 -31.09 -7.19
C PRO A 45 0.44 -30.30 -8.48
N MET A 46 0.75 -30.93 -9.62
CA MET A 46 0.99 -30.23 -10.89
C MET A 46 -0.29 -29.73 -11.55
N GLU A 47 -1.45 -30.26 -11.15
CA GLU A 47 -2.71 -29.93 -11.81
C GLU A 47 -3.23 -28.54 -11.41
N THR A 48 -2.77 -27.52 -12.15
CA THR A 48 -3.05 -26.11 -11.85
C THR A 48 -4.54 -25.76 -11.81
N THR A 49 -5.39 -26.49 -12.55
CA THR A 49 -6.85 -26.30 -12.54
C THR A 49 -7.45 -26.63 -11.18
N CYS A 50 -6.98 -27.72 -10.54
CA CYS A 50 -7.45 -28.15 -9.23
C CYS A 50 -7.15 -27.10 -8.15
N TRP A 51 -5.98 -26.48 -8.19
CA TRP A 51 -5.64 -25.37 -7.29
C TRP A 51 -6.61 -24.20 -7.43
N LYS A 52 -6.92 -23.78 -8.67
CA LYS A 52 -7.84 -22.66 -8.93
C LYS A 52 -9.27 -23.01 -8.50
N LEU A 53 -9.78 -24.19 -8.86
CA LEU A 53 -11.12 -24.62 -8.45
C LEU A 53 -11.25 -24.69 -6.93
N LEU A 54 -10.27 -25.26 -6.24
CA LEU A 54 -10.26 -25.35 -4.78
C LEU A 54 -10.20 -23.97 -4.14
N GLY A 55 -9.38 -23.07 -4.67
CA GLY A 55 -9.31 -21.68 -4.21
C GLY A 55 -10.65 -20.95 -4.35
N GLY A 56 -11.33 -21.10 -5.50
CA GLY A 56 -12.65 -20.52 -5.74
C GLY A 56 -13.71 -21.07 -4.76
N LEU A 57 -13.70 -22.38 -4.51
CA LEU A 57 -14.63 -23.01 -3.56
C LEU A 57 -14.36 -22.57 -2.12
N TYR A 58 -13.10 -22.40 -1.70
CA TYR A 58 -12.79 -21.85 -0.37
C TYR A 58 -13.32 -20.44 -0.20
N LEU A 59 -13.20 -19.58 -1.21
CA LEU A 59 -13.78 -18.22 -1.16
C LEU A 59 -15.30 -18.27 -1.08
N GLY A 60 -15.95 -19.05 -1.95
CA GLY A 60 -17.42 -19.17 -1.97
C GLY A 60 -18.00 -19.76 -0.68
N ALA A 61 -17.27 -20.65 -0.01
CA ALA A 61 -17.65 -21.25 1.26
C ALA A 61 -17.18 -20.44 2.50
N ASN A 62 -16.62 -19.24 2.31
CA ASN A 62 -16.09 -18.38 3.37
C ASN A 62 -15.00 -19.06 4.25
N LEU A 63 -14.16 -19.90 3.64
CA LEU A 63 -13.06 -20.61 4.29
C LEU A 63 -11.73 -19.87 4.12
N THR A 64 -11.68 -18.60 4.54
CA THR A 64 -10.57 -17.67 4.28
C THR A 64 -9.21 -18.18 4.75
N ASN A 65 -9.15 -18.84 5.91
CA ASN A 65 -7.89 -19.38 6.44
C ASN A 65 -7.33 -20.49 5.55
N LYS A 66 -8.20 -21.37 5.03
CA LYS A 66 -7.79 -22.42 4.09
C LYS A 66 -7.35 -21.83 2.75
N PHE A 67 -8.08 -20.83 2.27
CA PHE A 67 -7.72 -20.08 1.07
C PHE A 67 -6.32 -19.46 1.17
N ASN A 68 -6.04 -18.71 2.25
CA ASN A 68 -4.74 -18.05 2.46
C ASN A 68 -3.58 -19.06 2.52
N LYS A 69 -3.80 -20.20 3.15
CA LYS A 69 -2.80 -21.27 3.18
C LYS A 69 -2.56 -21.87 1.79
N LEU A 70 -3.62 -22.11 1.03
CA LEU A 70 -3.54 -22.64 -0.33
C LEU A 70 -2.81 -21.69 -1.28
N THR A 71 -3.12 -20.39 -1.23
CA THR A 71 -2.46 -19.38 -2.08
C THR A 71 -0.97 -19.27 -1.78
N GLN A 72 -0.59 -19.29 -0.49
CA GLN A 72 0.81 -19.30 -0.10
C GLN A 72 1.53 -20.56 -0.59
N GLN A 73 0.91 -21.74 -0.46
CA GLN A 73 1.48 -22.99 -0.97
C GLN A 73 1.66 -22.95 -2.49
N TYR A 74 0.65 -22.49 -3.23
CA TYR A 74 0.74 -22.35 -4.68
C TYR A 74 1.85 -21.38 -5.09
N GLN A 75 1.94 -20.21 -4.45
CA GLN A 75 3.01 -19.23 -4.71
C GLN A 75 4.39 -19.82 -4.45
N ASN A 76 4.58 -20.53 -3.34
CA ASN A 76 5.85 -21.18 -3.02
C ASN A 76 6.22 -22.27 -4.04
N PHE A 77 5.21 -22.96 -4.58
CA PHE A 77 5.40 -24.07 -5.50
C PHE A 77 5.65 -23.61 -6.94
N PHE A 78 4.89 -22.63 -7.42
CA PHE A 78 4.89 -22.19 -8.82
C PHE A 78 5.55 -20.82 -9.03
N GLY A 79 5.94 -20.12 -7.97
CA GLY A 79 6.56 -18.80 -8.03
C GLY A 79 5.63 -17.67 -8.49
N LYS A 80 4.33 -17.93 -8.60
CA LYS A 80 3.32 -16.98 -9.12
C LYS A 80 2.00 -17.09 -8.35
N PRO A 81 1.18 -16.02 -8.29
CA PRO A 81 -0.05 -16.02 -7.51
C PRO A 81 -1.08 -17.00 -8.09
N LEU A 82 -1.94 -17.55 -7.23
CA LEU A 82 -2.98 -18.51 -7.62
C LEU A 82 -4.02 -17.90 -8.58
N PHE A 83 -4.39 -16.65 -8.32
CA PHE A 83 -5.30 -15.85 -9.12
C PHE A 83 -4.62 -14.52 -9.48
N PRO A 84 -3.77 -14.51 -10.53
CA PRO A 84 -3.09 -13.28 -10.95
C PRO A 84 -4.07 -12.17 -11.32
N GLU A 85 -5.30 -12.50 -11.70
CA GLU A 85 -6.35 -11.55 -12.06
C GLU A 85 -6.82 -10.71 -10.84
N PHE A 86 -6.70 -11.23 -9.62
CA PHE A 86 -6.92 -10.44 -8.39
C PHE A 86 -5.71 -9.55 -8.08
N GLU A 87 -4.50 -9.98 -8.44
CA GLU A 87 -3.27 -9.22 -8.23
C GLU A 87 -3.12 -8.08 -9.25
N GLU A 88 -3.49 -8.27 -10.52
CA GLU A 88 -3.45 -7.19 -11.53
C GLU A 88 -4.43 -6.06 -11.19
N LYS A 89 -5.55 -6.37 -10.54
CA LYS A 89 -6.50 -5.37 -10.03
C LYS A 89 -6.02 -4.66 -8.76
N ASN A 90 -5.14 -5.31 -7.98
CA ASN A 90 -4.50 -4.73 -6.80
C ASN A 90 -3.17 -4.02 -7.12
N ARG A 91 -2.52 -4.28 -8.27
CA ARG A 91 -1.28 -3.60 -8.68
C ARG A 91 -1.53 -2.20 -9.24
N ALA A 92 -2.78 -1.88 -9.58
CA ALA A 92 -3.30 -0.52 -9.64
C ALA A 92 -3.71 -0.01 -8.24
N GLU A 93 -2.98 -0.41 -7.20
CA GLU A 93 -2.85 0.34 -5.95
C GLU A 93 -2.79 1.81 -6.31
N GLU A 94 -3.73 2.60 -5.76
CA GLU A 94 -3.86 4.03 -6.00
C GLU A 94 -2.58 4.75 -5.52
N GLN A 95 -1.53 4.72 -6.34
CA GLN A 95 -0.29 5.41 -6.07
C GLN A 95 -0.55 6.90 -6.18
N LEU A 96 -0.36 7.60 -5.08
CA LEU A 96 -0.46 9.05 -5.06
C LEU A 96 0.94 9.62 -5.24
N LEU A 97 1.17 10.21 -6.40
CA LEU A 97 2.41 10.90 -6.75
C LEU A 97 2.27 12.39 -6.46
N PHE A 98 3.09 12.91 -5.55
CA PHE A 98 3.24 14.33 -5.30
C PHE A 98 4.57 14.80 -5.88
N ARG A 99 4.52 15.63 -6.92
CA ARG A 99 5.73 16.23 -7.51
C ARG A 99 6.10 17.50 -6.76
N MET A 100 7.38 17.62 -6.42
CA MET A 100 7.94 18.86 -5.91
C MET A 100 8.12 19.89 -7.02
N PRO A 101 7.93 21.18 -6.73
CA PRO A 101 8.10 22.23 -7.72
C PRO A 101 9.58 22.41 -8.09
N SER A 102 9.85 22.89 -9.30
CA SER A 102 11.23 23.12 -9.76
C SER A 102 11.98 24.19 -8.96
N ASN A 103 11.24 25.14 -8.38
CA ASN A 103 11.73 26.10 -7.42
C ASN A 103 10.94 25.95 -6.12
N ILE A 104 11.63 25.64 -5.02
CA ILE A 104 11.02 25.49 -3.70
C ILE A 104 10.67 26.89 -3.15
N VAL A 105 9.40 27.24 -3.25
CA VAL A 105 8.76 28.42 -2.63
C VAL A 105 7.50 27.97 -1.89
N PRO A 106 7.06 28.68 -0.83
CA PRO A 106 5.98 28.21 0.03
C PRO A 106 4.68 27.87 -0.70
N GLU A 107 4.30 28.67 -1.70
CA GLU A 107 3.00 28.57 -2.39
C GLU A 107 2.93 27.41 -3.39
N LEU A 108 4.07 26.85 -3.78
CA LEU A 108 4.16 25.78 -4.79
C LEU A 108 4.42 24.40 -4.18
N LEU A 109 4.62 24.32 -2.87
CA LEU A 109 4.80 23.05 -2.19
C LEU A 109 3.46 22.28 -2.11
N PRO A 110 3.51 20.94 -2.13
CA PRO A 110 2.32 20.12 -1.90
C PRO A 110 1.64 20.48 -0.57
N ASN A 111 0.31 20.45 -0.56
CA ASN A 111 -0.46 20.68 0.66
C ASN A 111 -0.16 19.58 1.69
N THR A 112 0.49 19.96 2.78
CA THR A 112 0.90 19.05 3.85
C THR A 112 -0.24 18.16 4.34
N THR A 113 -1.42 18.74 4.59
CA THR A 113 -2.58 18.00 5.11
C THR A 113 -3.07 16.93 4.13
N GLU A 114 -3.04 17.23 2.83
CA GLU A 114 -3.43 16.26 1.79
C GLU A 114 -2.43 15.11 1.71
N VAL A 115 -1.14 15.40 1.79
CA VAL A 115 -0.09 14.37 1.80
C VAL A 115 -0.17 13.51 3.06
N GLU A 116 -0.41 14.11 4.24
CA GLU A 116 -0.59 13.36 5.49
C GLU A 116 -1.82 12.44 5.44
N GLN A 117 -2.95 12.95 4.95
CA GLN A 117 -4.16 12.13 4.76
C GLN A 117 -3.92 10.97 3.78
N ALA A 118 -3.19 11.23 2.69
CA ALA A 118 -2.78 10.21 1.75
C ALA A 118 -1.88 9.16 2.42
N CYS A 119 -0.91 9.57 3.23
CA CYS A 119 -0.02 8.66 3.95
C CYS A 119 -0.79 7.80 4.96
N ASN A 120 -1.79 8.36 5.64
CA ASN A 120 -2.63 7.63 6.59
C ASN A 120 -3.67 6.71 5.93
N SER A 121 -3.77 6.73 4.60
CA SER A 121 -4.61 5.82 3.83
C SER A 121 -3.87 4.53 3.46
N ARG A 122 -4.54 3.56 2.84
CA ARG A 122 -3.90 2.33 2.34
C ARG A 122 -3.08 2.54 1.05
N LYS A 123 -2.95 3.78 0.58
CA LYS A 123 -2.29 4.14 -0.67
C LYS A 123 -0.78 4.20 -0.48
N LYS A 124 -0.04 3.77 -1.50
CA LYS A 124 1.40 4.03 -1.58
C LYS A 124 1.59 5.48 -2.01
N VAL A 125 2.27 6.27 -1.18
CA VAL A 125 2.56 7.69 -1.47
C VAL A 125 4.00 7.83 -1.93
N THR A 126 4.20 8.50 -3.05
CA THR A 126 5.53 8.84 -3.58
C THR A 126 5.68 10.34 -3.69
N ILE A 127 6.80 10.87 -3.22
CA ILE A 127 7.18 12.28 -3.36
C ILE A 127 8.39 12.37 -4.27
N ASP A 128 8.24 13.11 -5.37
CA ASP A 128 9.21 13.19 -6.46
C ASP A 128 9.96 14.52 -6.46
N PHE A 129 11.28 14.46 -6.30
CA PHE A 129 12.20 15.61 -6.29
C PHE A 129 12.96 15.81 -7.61
N SER A 130 12.67 15.02 -8.65
CA SER A 130 13.44 15.03 -9.92
C SER A 130 13.48 16.40 -10.62
N ASP A 131 12.43 17.21 -10.46
CA ASP A 131 12.32 18.53 -11.10
C ASP A 131 12.98 19.67 -10.30
N VAL A 132 13.41 19.44 -9.04
CA VAL A 132 13.89 20.48 -8.12
C VAL A 132 15.28 21.00 -8.51
N LYS A 133 15.38 22.32 -8.69
CA LYS A 133 16.62 23.02 -9.09
C LYS A 133 17.02 24.11 -8.11
N GLU A 134 16.04 24.90 -7.68
CA GLU A 134 16.26 26.10 -6.88
C GLU A 134 15.39 26.11 -5.61
N SER A 135 15.74 26.99 -4.67
CA SER A 135 15.01 27.13 -3.41
C SER A 135 15.21 28.54 -2.84
N SER A 136 14.13 29.12 -2.31
CA SER A 136 14.18 30.36 -1.51
C SER A 136 14.36 30.05 -0.02
N ALA A 137 14.80 31.03 0.76
CA ALA A 137 14.96 30.84 2.21
C ALA A 137 13.63 30.49 2.91
N GLU A 138 12.54 31.15 2.50
CA GLU A 138 11.17 30.90 2.98
C GLU A 138 10.65 29.53 2.54
N GLY A 139 10.94 29.14 1.30
CA GLY A 139 10.61 27.82 0.77
C GLY A 139 11.31 26.70 1.54
N LEU A 140 12.58 26.88 1.90
CA LEU A 140 13.31 25.92 2.73
C LEU A 140 12.71 25.81 4.14
N SER A 141 12.34 26.93 4.77
CA SER A 141 11.66 26.88 6.07
C SER A 141 10.33 26.11 6.00
N THR A 142 9.56 26.31 4.92
CA THR A 142 8.30 25.61 4.68
C THR A 142 8.54 24.12 4.40
N LEU A 143 9.57 23.79 3.61
CA LEU A 143 9.95 22.41 3.33
C LEU A 143 10.43 21.66 4.58
N ALA A 144 11.14 22.34 5.49
CA ALA A 144 11.53 21.76 6.77
C ALA A 144 10.30 21.38 7.61
N ALA A 145 9.32 22.29 7.70
CA ALA A 145 8.05 22.01 8.38
C ALA A 145 7.29 20.85 7.73
N PHE A 146 7.25 20.81 6.39
CA PHE A 146 6.67 19.71 5.62
C PHE A 146 7.34 18.37 5.96
N PHE A 147 8.67 18.27 5.97
CA PHE A 147 9.37 17.03 6.36
C PHE A 147 9.11 16.62 7.81
N LEU A 148 9.07 17.57 8.74
CA LEU A 148 8.75 17.27 10.14
C LEU A 148 7.33 16.73 10.32
N SER A 149 6.39 17.17 9.51
CA SER A 149 5.01 16.65 9.50
C SER A 149 4.99 15.20 9.03
N LEU A 150 5.69 14.90 7.93
CA LEU A 150 5.79 13.57 7.35
C LEU A 150 6.63 12.61 8.19
N ALA A 151 7.51 13.10 9.06
CA ALA A 151 8.21 12.23 10.00
C ALA A 151 7.26 11.60 11.05
N LYS A 152 6.08 12.21 11.27
CA LYS A 152 5.11 11.78 12.29
C LYS A 152 4.02 10.84 11.76
N VAL A 153 3.87 10.70 10.44
CA VAL A 153 2.83 9.84 9.85
C VAL A 153 3.22 8.37 9.99
N SER A 154 2.22 7.49 10.15
CA SER A 154 2.46 6.06 10.42
C SER A 154 3.03 5.31 9.22
N ASN A 155 2.67 5.71 8.00
CA ASN A 155 3.12 5.10 6.76
C ASN A 155 3.87 6.17 5.96
N LYS A 156 5.20 6.11 6.04
CA LYS A 156 6.08 7.13 5.47
C LYS A 156 6.05 7.08 3.94
N PRO A 157 6.03 8.25 3.27
CA PRO A 157 6.08 8.28 1.82
C PRO A 157 7.44 7.82 1.30
N GLU A 158 7.45 7.21 0.13
CA GLU A 158 8.67 6.95 -0.63
C GLU A 158 9.15 8.24 -1.27
N ILE A 159 10.43 8.59 -1.09
CA ILE A 159 11.01 9.81 -1.66
C ILE A 159 11.98 9.40 -2.76
N ILE A 160 11.77 9.94 -3.97
CA ILE A 160 12.60 9.66 -5.14
C ILE A 160 13.38 10.90 -5.58
N ASP A 161 14.58 10.67 -6.12
CA ASP A 161 15.48 11.67 -6.72
C ASP A 161 15.89 12.88 -5.83
N ILE A 162 15.70 12.78 -4.51
CA ILE A 162 16.03 13.86 -3.56
C ILE A 162 17.54 14.03 -3.30
N ASN A 163 18.35 13.02 -3.59
CA ASN A 163 19.77 12.98 -3.21
C ASN A 163 20.59 14.17 -3.74
N HIS A 164 20.37 14.55 -5.00
CA HIS A 164 21.09 15.68 -5.60
C HIS A 164 20.75 16.99 -4.89
N PHE A 165 19.47 17.19 -4.56
CA PHE A 165 19.01 18.37 -3.84
C PHE A 165 19.63 18.45 -2.44
N ILE A 166 19.62 17.35 -1.68
CA ILE A 166 20.20 17.30 -0.33
C ILE A 166 21.72 17.54 -0.35
N LEU A 167 22.45 16.93 -1.29
CA LEU A 167 23.89 17.18 -1.45
C LEU A 167 24.20 18.64 -1.77
N ASN A 168 23.36 19.32 -2.56
CA ASN A 168 23.51 20.74 -2.83
C ASN A 168 23.26 21.59 -1.57
N LEU A 169 22.24 21.24 -0.79
CA LEU A 169 21.96 21.88 0.49
C LEU A 169 23.11 21.71 1.49
N GLU A 170 23.66 20.50 1.65
CA GLU A 170 24.82 20.27 2.53
C GLU A 170 26.03 21.14 2.14
N LYS A 171 26.34 21.25 0.84
CA LYS A 171 27.41 22.12 0.35
C LYS A 171 27.16 23.59 0.69
N LYS A 172 25.92 24.08 0.51
CA LYS A 172 25.52 25.45 0.84
C LYS A 172 25.59 25.72 2.35
N ALA A 173 25.18 24.76 3.17
CA ALA A 173 25.22 24.87 4.62
C ALA A 173 26.66 25.03 5.13
N ILE A 174 27.59 24.22 4.62
CA ILE A 174 29.01 24.28 4.99
C ILE A 174 29.68 25.56 4.49
N ALA A 175 29.31 26.04 3.29
CA ALA A 175 29.87 27.27 2.73
C ALA A 175 29.36 28.56 3.41
N SER A 176 28.28 28.50 4.20
CA SER A 176 27.66 29.66 4.82
C SER A 176 28.20 29.94 6.23
N ASN A 177 28.56 31.19 6.50
CA ASN A 177 28.98 31.64 7.83
C ASN A 177 27.80 32.01 8.77
N LYS A 178 26.55 31.84 8.32
CA LYS A 178 25.35 32.12 9.12
C LYS A 178 24.50 30.88 9.25
N VAL A 179 23.90 30.70 10.42
CA VAL A 179 22.81 29.74 10.61
C VAL A 179 21.66 30.16 9.69
N ASN A 180 21.16 29.22 8.88
CA ASN A 180 20.16 29.48 7.86
C ASN A 180 19.18 28.29 7.78
N SER A 181 18.08 28.48 7.05
CA SER A 181 17.01 27.48 6.92
C SER A 181 17.44 26.19 6.19
N VAL A 182 18.65 26.14 5.63
CA VAL A 182 19.19 24.91 5.03
C VAL A 182 19.41 23.84 6.09
N TRP A 183 19.94 24.22 7.26
CA TRP A 183 20.16 23.27 8.37
C TRP A 183 18.85 22.66 8.85
N ASP A 184 17.78 23.45 8.93
CA ASP A 184 16.46 22.98 9.34
C ASP A 184 15.94 21.89 8.39
N VAL A 185 16.08 22.08 7.07
CA VAL A 185 15.71 21.07 6.06
C VAL A 185 16.54 19.81 6.21
N LEU A 186 17.86 19.93 6.40
CA LEU A 186 18.74 18.77 6.52
C LEU A 186 18.41 17.95 7.77
N PHE A 187 18.19 18.58 8.93
CA PHE A 187 17.78 17.88 10.15
C PHE A 187 16.38 17.28 10.01
N ALA A 188 15.43 17.99 9.41
CA ALA A 188 14.08 17.47 9.18
C ALA A 188 14.09 16.26 8.22
N TYR A 189 14.91 16.29 7.17
CA TYR A 189 15.08 15.17 6.26
C TYR A 189 15.65 13.94 6.95
N LYS A 190 16.67 14.11 7.82
CA LYS A 190 17.21 12.98 8.60
C LYS A 190 16.18 12.34 9.53
N ARG A 191 15.30 13.15 10.14
CA ARG A 191 14.17 12.63 10.94
C ARG A 191 13.16 11.88 10.07
N LEU A 192 12.81 12.42 8.90
CA LEU A 192 11.92 11.76 7.95
C LEU A 192 12.44 10.37 7.57
N CYS A 193 13.74 10.23 7.34
CA CYS A 193 14.39 8.96 7.00
C CYS A 193 14.68 8.03 8.19
N ASP A 194 14.35 8.40 9.44
CA ASP A 194 14.83 7.72 10.66
C ASP A 194 16.36 7.51 10.70
N ASP A 195 17.13 8.38 10.06
CA ASP A 195 18.58 8.28 9.96
C ASP A 195 19.27 8.96 11.16
N VAL A 196 19.17 8.32 12.33
CA VAL A 196 19.77 8.81 13.60
C VAL A 196 21.27 9.04 13.45
N LYS A 197 21.99 8.12 12.79
CA LYS A 197 23.44 8.25 12.58
C LYS A 197 23.79 9.44 11.70
N GLY A 198 23.04 9.64 10.61
CA GLY A 198 23.20 10.80 9.75
C GLY A 198 22.85 12.10 10.47
N PHE A 199 21.85 12.08 11.34
CA PHE A 199 21.48 13.21 12.18
C PHE A 199 22.60 13.59 13.15
N ASP A 200 23.18 12.63 13.88
CA ASP A 200 24.28 12.89 14.83
C ASP A 200 25.52 13.45 14.12
N ASN A 201 25.85 12.89 12.96
CA ASN A 201 26.95 13.41 12.14
C ASN A 201 26.69 14.84 11.67
N LEU A 202 25.44 15.16 11.31
CA LEU A 202 25.03 16.51 10.92
C LEU A 202 25.08 17.47 12.12
N ALA A 203 24.63 17.02 13.30
CA ALA A 203 24.65 17.74 14.56
C ALA A 203 26.08 18.11 14.97
N LEU A 204 27.04 17.18 14.80
CA LEU A 204 28.46 17.45 15.05
C LEU A 204 29.01 18.54 14.12
N LYS A 205 28.74 18.45 12.80
CA LYS A 205 29.16 19.47 11.84
C LYS A 205 28.60 20.84 12.19
N PHE A 206 27.32 20.90 12.55
CA PHE A 206 26.65 22.12 12.97
C PHE A 206 27.30 22.73 14.22
N ALA A 207 27.54 21.92 15.25
CA ALA A 207 28.16 22.36 16.50
C ALA A 207 29.59 22.89 16.28
N ILE A 208 30.39 22.22 15.45
CA ILE A 208 31.75 22.67 15.10
C ILE A 208 31.69 24.02 14.38
N GLN A 209 30.77 24.19 13.44
CA GLN A 209 30.70 25.38 12.59
C GLN A 209 30.21 26.63 13.33
N TYR A 210 29.23 26.48 14.23
CA TYR A 210 28.58 27.63 14.87
C TYR A 210 28.79 27.73 16.38
N SER A 211 29.45 26.74 17.02
CA SER A 211 29.67 26.70 18.47
C SER A 211 28.38 26.84 19.29
N ILE A 212 27.26 26.38 18.75
CA ILE A 212 25.95 26.34 19.42
C ILE A 212 25.40 24.92 19.41
N SER A 213 24.52 24.63 20.37
CA SER A 213 23.89 23.32 20.47
C SER A 213 23.05 23.01 19.21
N PRO A 214 23.21 21.83 18.60
CA PRO A 214 22.36 21.41 17.50
C PRO A 214 20.93 21.10 17.99
N PRO A 215 19.95 21.06 17.07
CA PRO A 215 18.61 20.58 17.38
C PRO A 215 18.64 19.16 17.96
N SER A 216 17.76 18.87 18.90
CA SER A 216 17.62 17.53 19.47
C SER A 216 16.85 16.60 18.53
N TRP A 217 17.12 15.29 18.62
CA TRP A 217 16.27 14.26 18.03
C TRP A 217 14.95 14.21 18.81
N ILE A 218 13.88 14.73 18.19
CA ILE A 218 12.48 14.77 18.68
C ILE A 218 11.60 14.27 17.55
#